data_AF-A0A7W2A5N5-F1
#
_entry.id   AF-A0A7W2A5N5-F1
#
_cell.length_a   1.000
_cell.length_b   1.000
_cell.length_c   1.000
_cell.angle_alpha   90.00
_cell.angle_beta   90.00
_cell.angle_gamma   90.00
#
_symmetry.space_group_name_H-M   'P 1'
#
loop_
_entity.id
_entity.type
_entity.pdbx_description
1 polymer ?
#
loop_
_entity_poly.entity_id
_entity_poly.type
_entity_poly.pdbx_seq_one_letter_code
_entity_poly.pdbx_strand_id
1 'polypeptide(L)'
;MRRVILMLLCLALPFMAQAQDRPRAGLIWNRSGLPATLPLQVRSPAGRDHLIVLTPTGKDAPEIAGFIRGGEFFRLLVPPGDWTIRIASGTDWQDEDTLFGPETTWAALTAPLNFSAGKSRLNGHVLTLEDGAITVAPQTICQLPSWQADLFDAEDPVGGQPREPQPLHPPKRPSYTDPPPAPIHQPPLSYPDRELRLRSVICD
;
A
#
# COMPACT_ATOMS: atom_id res chain seq x y z
N MET A 1 42.00 -53.54 4.40
CA MET A 1 42.14 -52.07 4.47
C MET A 1 41.47 -51.32 3.30
N ARG A 2 41.43 -51.87 2.07
CA ARG A 2 40.83 -51.22 0.89
C ARG A 2 39.28 -51.09 0.88
N ARG A 3 38.58 -51.79 1.78
CA ARG A 3 37.10 -51.77 1.89
C ARG A 3 36.56 -50.72 2.88
N VAL A 4 37.39 -50.20 3.79
CA VAL A 4 36.97 -49.18 4.77
C VAL A 4 36.99 -47.78 4.15
N ILE A 5 37.87 -47.55 3.18
CA ILE A 5 37.97 -46.26 2.47
C ILE A 5 36.74 -45.98 1.59
N LEU A 6 36.05 -47.01 1.11
CA LEU A 6 34.84 -46.82 0.29
C LEU A 6 33.59 -46.46 1.12
N MET A 7 33.58 -46.72 2.44
CA MET A 7 32.45 -46.39 3.31
C MET A 7 32.51 -44.95 3.85
N LEU A 8 33.70 -44.35 3.92
CA LEU A 8 33.87 -42.95 4.34
C LEU A 8 33.62 -41.94 3.22
N LEU A 9 33.56 -42.36 1.95
CA LEU A 9 33.36 -41.45 0.81
C LEU A 9 31.88 -41.17 0.49
N CYS A 10 30.93 -41.87 1.11
CA CYS A 10 29.49 -41.66 0.90
C CYS A 10 28.83 -40.74 1.95
N LEU A 11 29.56 -40.28 2.97
CA LEU A 11 29.05 -39.33 3.98
C LEU A 11 29.36 -37.87 3.67
N ALA A 12 29.94 -37.57 2.51
CA ALA A 12 30.15 -36.22 2.02
C ALA A 12 29.17 -35.92 0.87
N LEU A 13 27.87 -36.14 1.09
CA LEU A 13 26.88 -35.46 0.27
C LEU A 13 26.81 -34.02 0.81
N PRO A 14 27.24 -33.00 0.05
CA PRO A 14 26.94 -31.64 0.45
C PRO A 14 25.42 -31.57 0.52
N PHE A 15 24.91 -31.24 1.70
CA PHE A 15 23.55 -30.73 1.86
C PHE A 15 23.53 -29.44 1.03
N MET A 16 23.32 -29.57 -0.29
CA MET A 16 23.04 -28.43 -1.13
C MET A 16 21.69 -27.95 -0.61
N ALA A 17 21.74 -26.92 0.24
CA ALA A 17 20.59 -26.14 0.61
C ALA A 17 19.84 -25.86 -0.69
N GLN A 18 18.67 -26.48 -0.83
CA GLN A 18 17.80 -26.24 -1.96
C GLN A 18 17.31 -24.82 -1.74
N ALA A 19 18.02 -23.83 -2.29
CA ALA A 19 17.54 -22.46 -2.29
C ALA A 19 16.26 -22.47 -3.11
N GLN A 20 15.12 -22.42 -2.42
CA GLN A 20 13.84 -22.34 -3.09
C GLN A 20 13.80 -21.02 -3.85
N ASP A 21 13.24 -21.03 -5.06
CA ASP A 21 13.13 -19.82 -5.85
C ASP A 21 12.49 -18.71 -5.00
N ARG A 22 13.16 -17.55 -4.96
CA ARG A 22 12.74 -16.44 -4.11
C ARG A 22 11.27 -16.10 -4.40
N PRO A 23 10.43 -15.89 -3.36
CA PRO A 23 9.04 -15.56 -3.55
C PRO A 23 8.87 -14.32 -4.43
N ARG A 24 7.71 -14.24 -5.09
CA ARG A 24 7.29 -12.97 -5.70
C ARG A 24 7.05 -11.97 -4.57
N ALA A 25 7.48 -10.72 -4.78
CA ALA A 25 7.18 -9.65 -3.85
C ALA A 25 5.65 -9.52 -3.68
N GLY A 26 5.20 -9.44 -2.43
CA GLY A 26 3.77 -9.43 -2.10
C GLY A 26 3.44 -10.23 -0.85
N LEU A 27 2.13 -10.49 -0.67
CA LEU A 27 1.61 -11.30 0.42
C LEU A 27 2.08 -12.76 0.26
N ILE A 28 2.67 -13.33 1.31
CA ILE A 28 2.95 -14.77 1.37
C ILE A 28 1.72 -15.49 1.93
N TRP A 29 1.20 -15.01 3.07
CA TRP A 29 0.01 -15.59 3.70
C TRP A 29 -0.70 -14.59 4.62
N ASN A 30 -2.02 -14.75 4.75
CA ASN A 30 -2.87 -14.02 5.70
C ASN A 30 -3.80 -15.03 6.38
N ARG A 31 -3.66 -15.16 7.70
CA ARG A 31 -4.42 -16.08 8.57
C ARG A 31 -5.31 -15.34 9.56
N SER A 32 -5.44 -14.02 9.44
CA SER A 32 -6.22 -13.20 10.38
C SER A 32 -7.72 -13.48 10.35
N GLY A 33 -8.25 -13.97 9.21
CA GLY A 33 -9.69 -14.12 8.99
C GLY A 33 -10.45 -12.80 8.90
N LEU A 34 -9.75 -11.65 8.94
CA LEU A 34 -10.33 -10.32 8.88
C LEU A 34 -10.11 -9.67 7.50
N PRO A 35 -11.01 -8.78 7.06
CA PRO A 35 -10.83 -8.03 5.83
C PRO A 35 -9.57 -7.15 5.89
N ALA A 36 -8.63 -7.41 4.99
CA ALA A 36 -7.41 -6.61 4.83
C ALA A 36 -7.71 -5.41 3.92
N THR A 37 -7.87 -4.22 4.51
CA THR A 37 -8.34 -3.02 3.79
C THR A 37 -7.49 -1.76 4.02
N LEU A 38 -6.59 -1.77 5.00
CA LEU A 38 -5.83 -0.58 5.40
C LEU A 38 -4.40 -0.65 4.88
N PRO A 39 -3.85 0.44 4.31
CA PRO A 39 -2.59 0.36 3.59
C PRO A 39 -1.38 0.26 4.53
N LEU A 40 -0.50 -0.67 4.25
CA LEU A 40 0.87 -0.71 4.74
C LEU A 40 1.80 -0.63 3.54
N GLN A 41 2.61 0.42 3.47
CA GLN A 41 3.64 0.56 2.45
C GLN A 41 5.02 0.39 3.09
N VAL A 42 5.92 -0.29 2.40
CA VAL A 42 7.32 -0.43 2.84
C VAL A 42 8.25 0.06 1.74
N ARG A 43 9.24 0.85 2.14
CA ARG A 43 10.32 1.36 1.29
C ARG A 43 11.64 0.85 1.84
N SER A 44 12.51 0.39 0.95
CA SER A 44 13.84 -0.09 1.31
C SER A 44 14.81 0.15 0.15
N PRO A 45 16.10 0.36 0.41
CA PRO A 45 17.11 0.41 -0.64
C PRO A 45 17.27 -0.97 -1.31
N ALA A 46 17.83 -0.96 -2.51
CA ALA A 46 18.20 -2.20 -3.18
C ALA A 46 19.34 -2.94 -2.45
N GLY A 47 19.45 -4.24 -2.69
CA GLY A 47 20.57 -5.07 -2.23
C GLY A 47 20.23 -6.07 -1.12
N ARG A 48 19.17 -5.84 -0.35
CA ARG A 48 18.64 -6.81 0.63
C ARG A 48 17.15 -6.98 0.44
N ASP A 49 16.70 -8.22 0.50
CA ASP A 49 15.29 -8.57 0.53
C ASP A 49 14.82 -8.66 1.99
N HIS A 50 13.51 -8.55 2.20
CA HIS A 50 12.93 -8.53 3.53
C HIS A 50 11.69 -9.42 3.61
N LEU A 51 11.47 -10.00 4.79
CA LEU A 51 10.20 -10.59 5.19
C LEU A 51 9.60 -9.71 6.28
N ILE A 52 8.42 -9.16 6.04
CA ILE A 52 7.64 -8.49 7.07
C ILE A 52 6.64 -9.48 7.69
N VAL A 53 6.58 -9.51 9.02
CA VAL A 53 5.61 -10.31 9.77
C VAL A 53 4.82 -9.42 10.72
N LEU A 54 3.51 -9.61 10.74
CA LEU A 54 2.57 -8.88 11.56
C LEU A 54 1.92 -9.84 12.55
N THR A 55 1.97 -9.49 13.82
CA THR A 55 1.37 -10.23 14.93
C THR A 55 0.36 -9.34 15.64
N PRO A 56 -0.91 -9.75 15.81
CA PRO A 56 -1.87 -8.97 16.57
C PRO A 56 -1.37 -8.80 18.01
N THR A 57 -1.54 -7.61 18.57
CA THR A 57 -1.16 -7.34 19.96
C THR A 57 -1.89 -8.31 20.89
N GLY A 58 -1.14 -8.94 21.80
CA GLY A 58 -1.68 -9.93 22.74
C GLY A 58 -1.78 -11.36 22.20
N LYS A 59 -1.31 -11.62 20.97
CA LYS A 59 -1.10 -12.97 20.44
C LYS A 59 0.40 -13.24 20.27
N ASP A 60 0.76 -14.53 20.35
CA ASP A 60 2.15 -14.96 20.19
C ASP A 60 2.49 -15.38 18.75
N ALA A 61 1.47 -15.70 17.95
CA ALA A 61 1.64 -16.23 16.60
C ALA A 61 1.42 -15.14 15.54
N PRO A 62 2.35 -14.97 14.59
CA PRO A 62 2.16 -14.09 13.45
C PRO A 62 0.91 -14.50 12.62
N GLU A 63 0.17 -13.51 12.13
CA GLU A 63 -1.05 -13.76 11.33
C GLU A 63 -0.96 -13.25 9.89
N ILE A 64 0.01 -12.40 9.57
CA ILE A 64 0.25 -11.95 8.20
C ILE A 64 1.76 -11.92 7.94
N ALA A 65 2.17 -12.38 6.76
CA ALA A 65 3.52 -12.18 6.27
C ALA A 65 3.57 -11.77 4.80
N GLY A 66 4.56 -10.95 4.47
CA GLY A 66 4.81 -10.48 3.11
C GLY A 66 6.30 -10.49 2.76
N PHE A 67 6.62 -10.87 1.53
CA PHE A 67 7.96 -10.81 0.97
C PHE A 67 8.16 -9.47 0.26
N ILE A 68 9.28 -8.83 0.54
CA ILE A 68 9.65 -7.50 0.04
C ILE A 68 10.96 -7.67 -0.71
N ARG A 69 10.98 -7.28 -1.98
CA ARG A 69 12.24 -7.15 -2.72
C ARG A 69 12.87 -5.79 -2.46
N GLY A 70 14.14 -5.77 -2.12
CA GLY A 70 14.88 -4.53 -1.88
C GLY A 70 14.86 -3.60 -3.08
N GLY A 71 14.64 -2.31 -2.86
CA GLY A 71 14.59 -1.29 -3.92
C GLY A 71 13.25 -1.19 -4.66
N GLU A 72 12.30 -2.09 -4.39
CA GLU A 72 10.93 -2.01 -4.91
C GLU A 72 9.98 -1.40 -3.87
N PHE A 73 8.93 -0.73 -4.35
CA PHE A 73 7.84 -0.29 -3.48
C PHE A 73 6.94 -1.48 -3.13
N PHE A 74 6.90 -1.84 -1.85
CA PHE A 74 6.01 -2.89 -1.37
C PHE A 74 4.73 -2.29 -0.79
N ARG A 75 3.59 -2.91 -1.11
CA ARG A 75 2.27 -2.52 -0.60
C ARG A 75 1.51 -3.76 -0.14
N LEU A 76 0.91 -3.67 1.03
CA LEU A 76 0.09 -4.72 1.63
C LEU A 76 -1.14 -4.07 2.26
N LEU A 77 -2.29 -4.74 2.18
CA LEU A 77 -3.46 -4.34 2.96
C LEU A 77 -3.47 -5.12 4.28
N VAL A 78 -3.80 -4.44 5.36
CA VAL A 78 -3.79 -4.94 6.74
C VAL A 78 -5.19 -4.79 7.33
N PRO A 79 -5.67 -5.75 8.13
CA PRO A 79 -6.92 -5.60 8.86
C PRO A 79 -6.84 -4.54 9.96
N PRO A 80 -7.99 -3.97 10.38
CA PRO A 80 -8.03 -3.10 11.54
C PRO A 80 -7.52 -3.78 12.81
N GLY A 81 -6.84 -3.02 13.66
CA GLY A 81 -6.30 -3.50 14.93
C GLY A 81 -4.90 -2.98 15.24
N ASP A 82 -4.37 -3.39 16.39
CA ASP A 82 -3.01 -3.09 16.81
C ASP A 82 -2.07 -4.24 16.48
N TRP A 83 -1.01 -3.95 15.75
CA TRP A 83 -0.10 -4.96 15.20
C TRP A 83 1.34 -4.71 15.63
N THR A 84 1.97 -5.72 16.20
CA THR A 84 3.42 -5.78 16.37
C THR A 84 4.07 -6.20 15.05
N ILE A 85 5.04 -5.42 14.59
CA ILE A 85 5.72 -5.64 13.30
C ILE A 85 7.17 -6.03 13.56
N ARG A 86 7.59 -7.11 12.89
CA ARG A 86 9.00 -7.51 12.80
C ARG A 86 9.38 -7.70 11.35
N ILE A 87 10.66 -7.45 11.06
CA ILE A 87 11.22 -7.54 9.73
C ILE A 87 12.50 -8.36 9.80
N ALA A 88 12.51 -9.47 9.06
CA ALA A 88 13.73 -10.22 8.77
C ALA A 88 14.34 -9.71 7.47
N SER A 89 15.66 -9.61 7.39
CA SER A 89 16.36 -9.08 6.21
C SER A 89 17.59 -9.91 5.86
N GLY A 90 17.89 -10.04 4.56
CA GLY A 90 19.07 -10.75 4.07
C GLY A 90 19.21 -10.69 2.55
N THR A 91 20.22 -11.37 2.01
CA THR A 91 20.54 -11.37 0.57
C THR A 91 20.09 -12.64 -0.14
N ASP A 92 20.06 -13.76 0.59
CA ASP A 92 19.89 -15.10 0.03
C ASP A 92 18.73 -15.81 0.72
N TRP A 93 17.53 -15.58 0.17
CA TRP A 93 16.33 -16.31 0.59
C TRP A 93 16.52 -17.82 0.37
N GLN A 94 16.12 -18.61 1.37
CA GLN A 94 16.15 -20.06 1.34
C GLN A 94 14.72 -20.61 1.33
N ASP A 95 13.96 -20.38 2.40
CA ASP A 95 12.57 -20.83 2.57
C ASP A 95 11.89 -20.07 3.73
N GLU A 96 10.60 -20.31 3.99
CA GLU A 96 9.83 -19.60 5.00
C GLU A 96 10.23 -19.91 6.45
N ASP A 97 10.95 -21.02 6.70
CA ASP A 97 11.37 -21.44 8.04
C ASP A 97 12.80 -20.94 8.36
N THR A 98 13.68 -21.01 7.37
CA THR A 98 15.11 -20.67 7.41
C THR A 98 15.38 -19.23 6.98
N LEU A 99 14.43 -18.60 6.30
CA LEU A 99 14.45 -17.21 5.83
C LEU A 99 15.65 -16.92 4.93
N PHE A 100 16.57 -16.07 5.38
CA PHE A 100 17.79 -15.72 4.65
C PHE A 100 19.02 -16.49 5.16
N GLY A 101 18.80 -17.57 5.90
CA GLY A 101 19.88 -18.37 6.51
C GLY A 101 20.51 -17.72 7.75
N PRO A 102 21.74 -18.13 8.10
CA PRO A 102 22.44 -17.65 9.30
C PRO A 102 22.66 -16.14 9.36
N GLU A 103 22.71 -15.48 8.19
CA GLU A 103 22.91 -14.03 8.06
C GLU A 103 21.59 -13.23 8.17
N THR A 104 20.48 -13.89 8.52
CA THR A 104 19.19 -13.22 8.74
C THR A 104 19.29 -12.25 9.91
N THR A 105 19.06 -10.96 9.64
CA THR A 105 18.97 -9.94 10.69
C THR A 105 17.53 -9.56 10.97
N TRP A 106 17.18 -9.40 12.24
CA TRP A 106 15.85 -8.99 12.67
C TRP A 106 15.83 -7.56 13.17
N ALA A 107 14.81 -6.81 12.77
CA ALA A 107 14.42 -5.54 13.35
C ALA A 107 12.95 -5.60 13.78
N ALA A 108 12.59 -4.88 14.84
CA ALA A 108 11.23 -4.82 15.36
C ALA A 108 10.86 -3.37 15.70
N LEU A 109 9.59 -3.01 15.50
CA LEU A 109 9.08 -1.75 16.00
C LEU A 109 8.93 -1.82 17.52
N THR A 110 9.33 -0.76 18.22
CA THR A 110 9.23 -0.65 19.68
C THR A 110 7.77 -0.54 20.15
N ALA A 111 6.92 0.08 19.34
CA ALA A 111 5.50 0.24 19.61
C ALA A 111 4.64 -0.44 18.53
N PRO A 112 3.50 -1.04 18.89
CA PRO A 112 2.54 -1.53 17.91
C PRO A 112 2.02 -0.42 17.00
N LEU A 113 1.66 -0.76 15.78
CA LEU A 113 0.97 0.14 14.87
C LEU A 113 -0.53 -0.10 14.90
N ASN A 114 -1.28 0.98 15.07
CA ASN A 114 -2.73 0.96 14.99
C ASN A 114 -3.20 1.17 13.55
N PHE A 115 -3.88 0.18 12.99
CA PHE A 115 -4.59 0.30 11.72
C PHE A 115 -6.08 0.48 12.03
N SER A 116 -6.69 1.55 11.53
CA SER A 116 -8.09 1.84 11.81
C SER A 116 -8.86 2.38 10.60
N ALA A 117 -10.13 2.01 10.51
CA ALA A 117 -11.08 2.56 9.54
C ALA A 117 -12.14 3.38 10.29
N GLY A 118 -12.24 4.67 9.98
CA GLY A 118 -13.31 5.56 10.40
C GLY A 118 -14.33 5.78 9.29
N LYS A 119 -15.30 6.69 9.51
CA LYS A 119 -16.39 6.98 8.56
C LYS A 119 -15.90 7.51 7.19
N SER A 120 -14.80 8.25 7.19
CA SER A 120 -14.25 8.89 5.98
C SER A 120 -12.73 8.81 5.93
N ARG A 121 -12.11 7.98 6.77
CA ARG A 121 -10.65 7.88 6.88
C ARG A 121 -10.22 6.44 7.04
N LEU A 122 -9.26 6.01 6.26
CA LEU A 122 -8.55 4.74 6.40
C LEU A 122 -7.13 5.07 6.84
N ASN A 123 -6.80 4.74 8.09
CA ASN A 123 -5.51 5.03 8.69
C ASN A 123 -4.60 3.82 8.52
N GLY A 124 -3.54 4.00 7.73
CA GLY A 124 -2.46 3.04 7.54
C GLY A 124 -1.10 3.68 7.77
N HIS A 125 -0.03 3.04 7.30
CA HIS A 125 1.35 3.42 7.62
C HIS A 125 2.32 3.22 6.46
N VAL A 126 3.37 4.04 6.43
CA VAL A 126 4.58 3.82 5.64
C VAL A 126 5.72 3.46 6.56
N LEU A 127 6.43 2.38 6.26
CA LEU A 127 7.70 2.03 6.87
C LEU A 127 8.82 2.34 5.89
N THR A 128 9.86 3.00 6.36
CA THR A 128 11.11 3.16 5.62
C THR A 128 12.22 2.42 6.35
N LEU A 129 12.87 1.51 5.63
CA LEU A 129 13.96 0.66 6.10
C LEU A 129 15.28 1.23 5.59
N GLU A 130 16.09 1.80 6.48
CA GLU A 130 17.37 2.42 6.12
C GLU A 130 18.40 2.07 7.20
N ASP A 131 19.57 1.58 6.79
CA ASP A 131 20.70 1.25 7.70
C ASP A 131 20.32 0.39 8.92
N GLY A 132 19.35 -0.52 8.74
CA GLY A 132 18.85 -1.39 9.81
C GLY A 132 17.87 -0.72 10.79
N ALA A 133 17.59 0.57 10.61
CA ALA A 133 16.54 1.28 11.33
C ALA A 133 15.20 1.20 10.58
N ILE A 134 14.10 1.28 11.34
CA ILE A 134 12.75 1.38 10.81
C ILE A 134 12.19 2.73 11.24
N THR A 135 11.85 3.58 10.27
CA THR A 135 11.08 4.80 10.52
C THR A 135 9.63 4.61 10.08
N VAL A 136 8.72 5.22 10.82
CA VAL A 136 7.27 5.07 10.62
C VAL A 136 6.66 6.43 10.33
N ALA A 137 5.85 6.52 9.28
CA ALA A 137 5.04 7.68 8.98
C ALA A 137 3.57 7.26 8.76
N PRO A 138 2.59 8.10 9.13
CA PRO A 138 1.19 7.81 8.83
C PRO A 138 0.92 7.82 7.33
N GLN A 139 0.02 6.95 6.88
CA GLN A 139 -0.55 6.98 5.54
C GLN A 139 -2.07 6.97 5.66
N THR A 140 -2.69 8.15 5.63
CA THR A 140 -4.14 8.25 5.73
C THR A 140 -4.77 8.41 4.36
N ILE A 141 -5.82 7.64 4.09
CA ILE A 141 -6.67 7.82 2.91
C ILE A 141 -8.00 8.43 3.38
N CYS A 142 -8.36 9.61 2.87
CA CYS A 142 -9.69 10.16 3.07
C CYS A 142 -10.65 9.72 1.98
N GLN A 143 -11.86 9.36 2.39
CA GLN A 143 -12.99 9.06 1.51
C GLN A 143 -13.93 10.28 1.50
N LEU A 144 -13.90 11.01 0.40
CA LEU A 144 -14.66 12.24 0.19
C LEU A 144 -15.87 11.98 -0.72
N PRO A 145 -17.10 12.34 -0.32
CA PRO A 145 -18.26 12.26 -1.20
C PRO A 145 -18.12 13.28 -2.34
N SER A 146 -18.23 12.84 -3.59
CA SER A 146 -18.26 13.69 -4.78
C SER A 146 -19.55 13.48 -5.57
N TRP A 147 -20.11 14.58 -6.07
CA TRP A 147 -21.37 14.63 -6.83
C TRP A 147 -21.16 14.90 -8.34
N GLN A 148 -19.91 14.83 -8.81
CA GLN A 148 -19.52 15.22 -10.16
C GLN A 148 -18.70 14.08 -10.78
N ALA A 149 -19.22 13.47 -11.84
CA ALA A 149 -18.57 12.38 -12.57
C ALA A 149 -17.44 12.90 -13.50
N ASP A 150 -17.55 14.13 -14.01
CA ASP A 150 -16.79 14.55 -15.21
C ASP A 150 -15.98 15.84 -15.08
N LEU A 151 -15.81 16.41 -13.88
CA LEU A 151 -15.13 17.71 -13.73
C LEU A 151 -13.63 17.64 -13.38
N PHE A 152 -13.03 16.45 -13.37
CA PHE A 152 -11.62 16.28 -13.02
C PHE A 152 -10.92 15.37 -14.02
N ASP A 153 -10.04 15.96 -14.82
CA ASP A 153 -9.12 15.26 -15.72
C ASP A 153 -8.17 14.37 -14.92
N ALA A 154 -7.82 13.21 -15.48
CA ALA A 154 -6.93 12.22 -14.87
C ALA A 154 -5.51 12.75 -14.52
N GLU A 155 -5.19 13.98 -14.92
CA GLU A 155 -3.90 14.64 -14.74
C GLU A 155 -3.84 15.64 -13.56
N ASP A 156 -4.95 15.89 -12.84
CA ASP A 156 -4.95 16.69 -11.58
C ASP A 156 -5.42 15.87 -10.35
N PRO A 157 -4.51 15.12 -9.71
CA PRO A 157 -4.84 14.22 -8.61
C PRO A 157 -5.15 14.93 -7.28
N VAL A 158 -4.80 16.21 -7.12
CA VAL A 158 -4.91 16.96 -5.85
C VAL A 158 -6.10 17.93 -5.85
N GLY A 159 -6.66 18.28 -7.02
CA GLY A 159 -7.71 19.29 -7.10
C GLY A 159 -7.13 20.67 -6.78
N GLY A 160 -6.07 21.02 -7.50
CA GLY A 160 -5.39 22.30 -7.35
C GLY A 160 -6.29 23.44 -7.83
N GLN A 161 -7.08 23.98 -6.89
CA GLN A 161 -8.00 25.12 -7.04
C GLN A 161 -9.18 24.85 -7.99
N PRO A 162 -10.43 25.03 -7.54
CA PRO A 162 -11.52 25.30 -8.49
C PRO A 162 -11.05 26.44 -9.40
N ARG A 163 -11.11 26.29 -10.73
CA ARG A 163 -10.95 27.44 -11.62
C ARG A 163 -11.85 28.53 -11.06
N GLU A 164 -11.25 29.64 -10.60
CA GLU A 164 -12.01 30.81 -10.18
C GLU A 164 -12.97 31.11 -11.32
N PRO A 165 -14.30 31.10 -11.09
CA PRO A 165 -15.25 31.37 -12.15
C PRO A 165 -14.83 32.70 -12.77
N GLN A 166 -14.47 32.70 -14.06
CA GLN A 166 -14.10 33.93 -14.74
C GLN A 166 -15.16 34.97 -14.40
N PRO A 167 -14.80 36.18 -13.95
CA PRO A 167 -15.77 37.21 -13.65
C PRO A 167 -16.73 37.28 -14.84
N LEU A 168 -18.00 36.99 -14.58
CA LEU A 168 -19.04 37.09 -15.59
C LEU A 168 -18.98 38.54 -16.09
N HIS A 169 -18.39 38.74 -17.27
CA HIS A 169 -18.48 40.02 -17.92
C HIS A 169 -19.98 40.27 -18.08
N PRO A 170 -20.53 41.35 -17.48
CA PRO A 170 -21.95 41.61 -17.60
C PRO A 170 -22.23 41.70 -19.10
N PRO A 171 -23.18 40.90 -19.63
CA PRO A 171 -23.49 40.95 -21.04
C PRO A 171 -23.83 42.39 -21.40
N LYS A 172 -23.22 42.87 -22.48
CA LYS A 172 -23.49 44.22 -23.01
C LYS A 172 -25.01 44.35 -23.13
N ARG A 173 -25.58 45.32 -22.41
CA ARG A 173 -27.03 45.50 -22.33
C ARG A 173 -27.56 45.62 -23.77
N PRO A 174 -28.48 44.75 -24.23
CA PRO A 174 -28.99 44.82 -25.59
C PRO A 174 -29.69 46.18 -25.80
N SER A 175 -29.50 46.75 -26.99
CA SER A 175 -30.12 48.02 -27.35
C SER A 175 -31.59 47.77 -27.66
N TYR A 176 -32.47 48.74 -27.37
CA TYR A 176 -33.92 48.62 -27.58
C TYR A 176 -34.32 48.42 -29.07
N THR A 177 -33.37 48.58 -30.00
CA THR A 177 -33.53 48.33 -31.43
C THR A 177 -33.23 46.89 -31.87
N ASP A 178 -32.73 46.03 -30.97
CA ASP A 178 -32.43 44.64 -31.32
C ASP A 178 -33.73 43.82 -31.36
N PRO A 179 -33.94 42.97 -32.38
CA PRO A 179 -35.07 42.05 -32.41
C PRO A 179 -35.04 41.17 -31.14
N PRO A 180 -36.21 40.80 -30.59
CA PRO A 180 -36.26 39.99 -29.38
C PRO A 180 -35.40 38.74 -29.58
N PRO A 181 -34.48 38.42 -28.66
CA PRO A 181 -33.66 37.23 -28.80
C PRO A 181 -34.59 36.02 -28.93
N ALA A 182 -34.21 35.09 -29.81
CA ALA A 182 -34.94 33.84 -29.98
C ALA A 182 -35.23 33.21 -28.60
N PRO A 183 -36.38 32.54 -28.42
CA PRO A 183 -36.68 31.88 -27.15
C PRO A 183 -35.48 31.04 -26.76
N ILE A 184 -34.89 31.35 -25.60
CA ILE A 184 -33.81 30.53 -25.08
C ILE A 184 -34.46 29.17 -24.84
N HIS A 185 -34.18 28.20 -25.70
CA HIS A 185 -34.43 26.81 -25.36
C HIS A 185 -33.51 26.53 -24.17
N GLN A 186 -34.04 26.73 -22.96
CA GLN A 186 -33.45 26.16 -21.78
C GLN A 186 -33.68 24.66 -21.95
N PRO A 187 -32.63 23.85 -22.21
CA PRO A 187 -32.81 22.41 -22.09
C PRO A 187 -33.37 22.16 -20.67
N PRO A 188 -34.28 21.18 -20.51
CA PRO A 188 -34.75 20.83 -19.18
C PRO A 188 -33.52 20.61 -18.29
N LEU A 189 -33.55 21.11 -17.06
CA LEU A 189 -32.54 20.81 -16.06
C LEU A 189 -32.59 19.30 -15.80
N SER A 190 -31.89 18.55 -16.65
CA SER A 190 -31.70 17.13 -16.54
C SER A 190 -30.67 16.93 -15.42
N TYR A 191 -31.17 16.60 -14.23
CA TYR A 191 -30.37 16.16 -13.09
C TYR A 191 -30.13 14.62 -12.98
N PRO A 192 -30.42 13.74 -13.96
CA PRO A 192 -30.40 12.30 -13.72
C PRO A 192 -28.98 11.70 -13.60
N ASP A 193 -27.92 12.42 -13.99
CA ASP A 193 -26.57 11.83 -14.08
C ASP A 193 -25.65 12.18 -12.89
N ARG A 194 -26.17 12.76 -11.80
CA ARG A 194 -25.37 12.97 -10.57
C ARG A 194 -25.40 11.73 -9.68
N GLU A 195 -24.50 10.81 -9.93
CA GLU A 195 -24.22 9.70 -9.02
C GLU A 195 -23.32 10.17 -7.87
N LEU A 196 -23.72 9.91 -6.62
CA LEU A 196 -22.85 10.11 -5.45
C LEU A 196 -21.75 9.05 -5.48
N ARG A 197 -20.50 9.48 -5.59
CA ARG A 197 -19.32 8.59 -5.52
C ARG A 197 -18.44 8.95 -4.33
N LEU A 198 -17.70 7.96 -3.83
CA LEU A 198 -16.66 8.17 -2.82
C LEU A 198 -15.30 8.22 -3.51
N ARG A 199 -14.66 9.39 -3.46
CA ARG A 199 -13.28 9.58 -3.92
C ARG A 199 -12.32 9.26 -2.78
N SER A 200 -11.29 8.47 -3.06
CA SER A 200 -10.21 8.19 -2.12
C SER A 200 -8.99 9.05 -2.46
N VAL A 201 -8.48 9.82 -1.50
CA VAL A 201 -7.26 10.65 -1.66
C VAL A 201 -6.33 10.44 -0.47
N ILE A 202 -5.02 10.55 -0.67
CA ILE A 202 -4.06 10.58 0.43
C ILE A 202 -4.22 11.93 1.15
N CYS A 203 -4.30 11.89 2.46
CA CYS A 203 -4.41 13.07 3.32
C CYS A 203 -3.18 13.24 4.19
N ASP A 204 -2.72 14.49 4.30
CA ASP A 204 -1.75 14.94 5.29
C ASP A 204 -2.38 15.06 6.69
#